data_AF-A0A7V2TW45-F1
#
_entry.id   AF-A0A7V2TW45-F1
#
_cell.length_a   1.000
_cell.length_b   1.000
_cell.length_c   1.000
_cell.angle_alpha   90.00
_cell.angle_beta   90.00
_cell.angle_gamma   90.00
#
_symmetry.space_group_name_H-M   'P 1'
#
loop_
_entity.id
_entity.type
_entity.pdbx_description
1 polymer ?
#
loop_
_entity_poly.entity_id
_entity_poly.type
_entity_poly.pdbx_seq_one_letter_code
_entity_poly.pdbx_strand_id
1 'polypeptide(L)'
;GLVPLAMGLFGLGEIFYNVEQREATGSILQVPKNLLPTRDDWKRSFGAILRGSGLGFAVGVLPGGMPAVASLMSYAVEKRVSKHPERFGQGAVEGVAGPETANNAATAGGFVPLLTLGIPTNSVLALLLAALMLHGVTPGPLLLLKWPQVFWGVIASMYIGNLMLLVLNLPLIGIFVQLLRVPYSLLSPLIIMFVLLGAYGLNNSIADVFMTLFFGVLGYLLKRFSFEPAPLVLAFVLGPMMELNLNKSLIMFGTANPVYFFARPISGVLLALAFAVLAFPLLRWLGRRAAGPGG
;
A
#
# COMPACT_ATOMS: atom_id res chain seq x y z
N GLY A 1 0.42 -17.86 10.79
CA GLY A 1 1.23 -17.56 9.59
C GLY A 1 0.98 -16.16 9.07
N LEU A 2 1.76 -15.72 8.08
CA LEU A 2 1.61 -14.41 7.43
C LEU A 2 0.22 -14.22 6.80
N VAL A 3 -0.33 -15.29 6.21
CA VAL A 3 -1.63 -15.25 5.52
C VAL A 3 -2.79 -15.01 6.51
N PRO A 4 -2.93 -15.78 7.62
CA PRO A 4 -3.88 -15.46 8.68
C PRO A 4 -3.77 -14.03 9.24
N LEU A 5 -2.54 -13.52 9.37
CA LEU A 5 -2.28 -12.17 9.85
C LEU A 5 -2.82 -11.11 8.87
N ALA A 6 -2.54 -11.26 7.58
CA ALA A 6 -3.01 -10.32 6.55
C ALA A 6 -4.53 -10.39 6.37
N MET A 7 -5.09 -11.60 6.27
CA MET A 7 -6.54 -11.83 6.15
C MET A 7 -7.30 -11.32 7.38
N GLY A 8 -6.74 -11.50 8.58
CA GLY A 8 -7.31 -10.98 9.81
C GLY A 8 -7.27 -9.45 9.84
N LEU A 9 -6.08 -8.85 9.80
CA LEU A 9 -5.91 -7.40 9.98
C LEU A 9 -6.63 -6.56 8.91
N PHE A 10 -6.50 -6.92 7.63
CA PHE A 10 -7.07 -6.14 6.52
C PHE A 10 -8.44 -6.63 6.07
N GLY A 11 -8.71 -7.94 6.16
CA GLY A 11 -10.02 -8.49 5.81
C GLY A 11 -11.01 -8.30 6.94
N LEU A 12 -10.89 -9.13 7.99
CA LEU A 12 -11.85 -9.12 9.11
C LEU A 12 -11.85 -7.79 9.88
N GLY A 13 -10.67 -7.21 10.14
CA GLY A 13 -10.55 -5.96 10.89
C GLY A 13 -11.23 -4.77 10.20
N GLU A 14 -11.18 -4.70 8.86
CA GLU A 14 -11.92 -3.73 8.06
C GLU A 14 -13.43 -3.95 8.17
N ILE A 15 -13.87 -5.20 8.05
CA ILE A 15 -15.30 -5.52 8.12
C ILE A 15 -15.88 -5.17 9.50
N PHE A 16 -15.22 -5.59 10.57
CA PHE A 16 -15.69 -5.30 11.94
C PHE A 16 -15.78 -3.79 12.21
N TYR A 17 -14.80 -3.01 11.72
CA TYR A 17 -14.79 -1.56 11.87
C TYR A 17 -15.93 -0.87 11.10
N ASN A 18 -16.18 -1.30 9.87
CA ASN A 18 -17.25 -0.74 9.05
C ASN A 18 -18.65 -1.14 9.53
N VAL A 19 -18.82 -2.32 10.12
CA VAL A 19 -20.07 -2.72 10.79
C VAL A 19 -20.38 -1.80 11.98
N GLU A 20 -19.36 -1.44 12.78
CA GLU A 20 -19.53 -0.51 13.91
C GLU A 20 -19.92 0.91 13.45
N GLN A 21 -19.25 1.44 12.41
CA GLN A 21 -19.50 2.80 11.93
C GLN A 21 -20.84 3.00 11.22
N ARG A 22 -21.63 1.94 10.98
CA ARG A 22 -22.94 1.99 10.30
C ARG A 22 -22.89 2.88 9.05
N GLU A 23 -21.93 2.66 8.14
CA GLU A 23 -21.89 3.46 6.92
C GLU A 23 -23.24 3.42 6.20
N ALA A 24 -23.76 4.62 5.94
CA ALA A 24 -25.06 4.83 5.33
C ALA A 24 -25.08 4.15 3.96
N THR A 25 -26.14 3.37 3.75
CA THR A 25 -26.48 2.75 2.48
C THR A 25 -26.33 3.78 1.34
N GLY A 26 -25.47 3.46 0.37
CA GLY A 26 -25.05 4.37 -0.68
C GLY A 26 -26.21 4.98 -1.46
N SER A 27 -26.04 6.25 -1.82
CA SER A 27 -26.83 6.96 -2.82
C SER A 27 -26.96 6.14 -4.10
N ILE A 28 -28.10 6.24 -4.78
CA ILE A 28 -28.37 5.56 -6.06
C ILE A 28 -27.36 6.05 -7.11
N LEU A 29 -26.26 5.31 -7.28
CA LEU A 29 -25.34 5.53 -8.39
C LEU A 29 -25.99 4.98 -9.66
N GLN A 30 -26.12 5.85 -10.67
CA GLN A 30 -26.58 5.46 -12.00
C GLN A 30 -25.43 4.78 -12.74
N VAL A 31 -25.74 3.71 -13.46
CA VAL A 31 -24.76 3.04 -14.33
C VAL A 31 -24.37 4.03 -15.45
N PRO A 32 -23.08 4.37 -15.61
CA PRO A 32 -22.64 5.25 -16.69
C PRO A 32 -23.02 4.64 -18.04
N LYS A 33 -23.72 5.40 -18.90
CA LYS A 33 -24.15 4.93 -20.24
C LYS A 33 -23.00 4.87 -21.26
N ASN A 34 -21.95 5.68 -21.07
CA ASN A 34 -20.77 5.73 -21.93
C ASN A 34 -19.53 5.38 -21.12
N LEU A 35 -18.99 4.19 -21.34
CA LEU A 35 -17.82 3.67 -20.63
C LEU A 35 -16.49 4.08 -21.27
N LEU A 36 -16.51 4.39 -22.57
CA LEU A 36 -15.30 4.75 -23.31
C LEU A 36 -15.11 6.27 -23.36
N PRO A 37 -13.89 6.77 -23.07
CA PRO A 37 -13.57 8.18 -23.20
C PRO A 37 -13.72 8.68 -24.63
N THR A 38 -14.22 9.91 -24.80
CA THR A 38 -14.23 10.57 -26.11
C THR A 38 -12.83 11.04 -26.50
N ARG A 39 -12.65 11.42 -27.77
CA ARG A 39 -11.38 12.00 -28.26
C ARG A 39 -11.02 13.30 -27.55
N ASP A 40 -12.01 14.08 -27.12
CA ASP A 40 -11.79 15.31 -26.35
C ASP A 40 -11.30 14.99 -24.93
N ASP A 41 -11.91 13.99 -24.29
CA ASP A 41 -11.50 13.51 -22.96
C ASP A 41 -10.04 13.06 -22.95
N TRP A 42 -9.61 12.35 -24.00
CA TRP A 42 -8.20 11.94 -24.18
C TRP A 42 -7.25 13.14 -24.29
N LYS A 43 -7.58 14.13 -25.13
CA LYS A 43 -6.74 15.32 -25.30
C LYS A 43 -6.61 16.12 -24.01
N ARG A 44 -7.72 16.28 -23.28
CA ARG A 44 -7.75 17.03 -22.02
C ARG A 44 -7.02 16.30 -20.89
N SER A 45 -7.09 14.96 -20.89
CA SER A 45 -6.49 14.14 -19.83
C SER A 45 -5.00 13.87 -20.04
N PHE A 46 -4.48 13.95 -21.27
CA PHE A 46 -3.11 13.57 -21.57
C PHE A 46 -2.06 14.26 -20.69
N GLY A 47 -2.20 15.58 -20.48
CA GLY A 47 -1.30 16.32 -19.59
C GLY A 47 -1.39 15.88 -18.12
N ALA A 48 -2.61 15.57 -17.65
CA ALA A 48 -2.86 15.09 -16.30
C ALA A 48 -2.26 13.68 -16.09
N ILE A 49 -2.39 12.82 -17.10
CA ILE A 49 -1.81 11.46 -17.11
C ILE A 49 -0.28 11.54 -17.01
N LEU A 50 0.38 12.37 -17.81
CA LEU A 50 1.84 12.49 -17.77
C LEU A 50 2.35 13.00 -16.42
N ARG A 51 1.74 14.07 -15.88
CA ARG A 51 2.11 14.60 -14.56
C ARG A 51 1.79 13.60 -13.43
N GLY A 52 0.62 12.98 -13.49
CA GLY A 52 0.18 11.94 -12.57
C GLY A 52 1.13 10.75 -12.55
N SER A 53 1.59 10.27 -13.70
CA SER A 53 2.58 9.19 -13.80
C SER A 53 3.89 9.55 -13.12
N GLY A 54 4.45 10.73 -13.43
CA GLY A 54 5.72 11.17 -12.84
C GLY A 54 5.64 11.36 -11.33
N LEU A 55 4.59 12.06 -10.87
CA LEU A 55 4.35 12.30 -9.45
C LEU A 55 4.06 10.99 -8.70
N GLY A 56 3.18 10.15 -9.25
CA GLY A 56 2.84 8.86 -8.67
C GLY A 56 4.05 7.96 -8.54
N PHE A 57 4.85 7.81 -9.60
CA PHE A 57 6.08 7.02 -9.55
C PHE A 57 7.05 7.54 -8.48
N ALA A 58 7.30 8.85 -8.44
CA ALA A 58 8.20 9.45 -7.45
C ALA A 58 7.73 9.19 -6.01
N VAL A 59 6.42 9.28 -5.75
CA VAL A 59 5.84 8.96 -4.44
C VAL A 59 5.94 7.47 -4.12
N GLY A 60 5.65 6.61 -5.09
CA GLY A 60 5.67 5.15 -4.91
C GLY A 60 7.04 4.59 -4.56
N VAL A 61 8.12 5.19 -5.10
CA VAL A 61 9.51 4.82 -4.78
C VAL A 61 9.87 5.15 -3.33
N LEU A 62 9.21 6.13 -2.71
CA LEU A 62 9.49 6.51 -1.34
C LEU A 62 8.87 5.51 -0.34
N PRO A 63 9.62 5.02 0.67
CA PRO A 63 9.06 4.23 1.75
C PRO A 63 7.96 5.00 2.49
N GLY A 64 6.81 4.37 2.71
CA GLY A 64 5.63 5.01 3.30
C GLY A 64 4.81 5.85 2.32
N GLY A 65 5.21 5.93 1.04
CA GLY A 65 4.42 6.54 -0.02
C GLY A 65 3.20 5.71 -0.35
N MET A 66 2.05 6.06 0.23
CA MET A 66 0.78 5.38 -0.05
C MET A 66 0.20 5.83 -1.40
N PRO A 67 -0.33 4.92 -2.22
CA PRO A 67 -0.97 5.28 -3.48
C PRO A 67 -2.10 6.32 -3.32
N ALA A 68 -2.83 6.27 -2.20
CA ALA A 68 -3.85 7.27 -1.87
C ALA A 68 -3.27 8.70 -1.71
N VAL A 69 -2.09 8.83 -1.09
CA VAL A 69 -1.40 10.12 -0.96
C VAL A 69 -0.97 10.62 -2.34
N ALA A 70 -0.49 9.73 -3.22
CA ALA A 70 -0.15 10.09 -4.60
C ALA A 70 -1.38 10.63 -5.36
N SER A 71 -2.54 9.99 -5.23
CA SER A 71 -3.80 10.48 -5.83
C SER A 71 -4.22 11.84 -5.30
N LEU A 72 -4.17 12.05 -3.97
CA LEU A 72 -4.52 13.33 -3.36
C LEU A 72 -3.58 14.45 -3.79
N MET A 73 -2.27 14.18 -3.83
CA MET A 73 -1.30 15.15 -4.31
C MET A 73 -1.47 15.45 -5.79
N SER A 74 -1.72 14.43 -6.62
CA SER A 74 -2.02 14.63 -8.04
C SER A 74 -3.27 15.48 -8.22
N TYR A 75 -4.34 15.23 -7.46
CA TYR A 75 -5.56 16.03 -7.51
C TYR A 75 -5.29 17.51 -7.17
N ALA A 76 -4.52 17.76 -6.09
CA ALA A 76 -4.14 19.11 -5.69
C ALA A 76 -3.30 19.82 -6.76
N VAL A 77 -2.35 19.11 -7.38
CA VAL A 77 -1.52 19.63 -8.47
C VAL A 77 -2.37 19.94 -9.71
N GLU A 78 -3.24 19.02 -10.13
CA GLU A 78 -4.11 19.20 -11.29
C GLU A 78 -5.07 20.37 -11.10
N LYS A 79 -5.67 20.50 -9.91
CA LYS A 79 -6.53 21.64 -9.59
C LYS A 79 -5.77 22.96 -9.65
N ARG A 80 -4.50 22.99 -9.23
CA ARG A 80 -3.66 24.20 -9.24
C ARG A 80 -3.16 24.58 -10.64
N VAL A 81 -2.89 23.60 -11.49
CA VAL A 81 -2.37 23.80 -12.85
C VAL A 81 -3.50 24.05 -13.87
N SER A 82 -4.71 23.58 -13.58
CA SER A 82 -5.83 23.74 -14.50
C SER A 82 -6.20 25.20 -14.73
N LYS A 83 -6.54 25.51 -15.98
CA LYS A 83 -7.15 26.79 -16.37
C LYS A 83 -8.59 26.94 -15.85
N HIS A 84 -9.22 25.82 -15.49
CA HIS A 84 -10.61 25.73 -15.05
C HIS A 84 -10.73 24.98 -13.72
N PRO A 85 -10.16 25.49 -12.62
CA PRO A 85 -10.20 24.86 -11.30
C PRO A 85 -11.63 24.67 -10.76
N GLU A 86 -12.59 25.46 -11.23
CA GLU A 86 -14.02 25.39 -10.88
C GLU A 86 -14.70 24.09 -11.29
N ARG A 87 -14.17 23.39 -12.30
CA ARG A 87 -14.74 22.12 -12.79
C ARG A 87 -14.34 20.91 -11.92
N PHE A 88 -13.35 21.07 -11.04
CA PHE A 88 -12.89 20.01 -10.15
C PHE A 88 -13.95 19.73 -9.08
N GLY A 89 -14.37 18.46 -8.97
CA GLY A 89 -15.52 18.07 -8.14
C GLY A 89 -16.87 18.11 -8.87
N GLN A 90 -16.91 18.63 -10.10
CA GLN A 90 -18.11 18.69 -10.96
C GLN A 90 -18.01 17.76 -12.19
N GLY A 91 -17.08 16.79 -12.17
CA GLY A 91 -16.89 15.83 -13.26
C GLY A 91 -15.81 16.22 -14.29
N ALA A 92 -14.84 17.08 -13.95
CA ALA A 92 -13.66 17.28 -14.79
C ALA A 92 -12.86 15.97 -14.96
N VAL A 93 -12.63 15.56 -16.21
CA VAL A 93 -11.93 14.30 -16.54
C VAL A 93 -10.48 14.34 -16.04
N GLU A 94 -9.81 15.49 -16.18
CA GLU A 94 -8.47 15.73 -15.65
C GLU A 94 -8.39 15.52 -14.11
N GLY A 95 -9.49 15.79 -13.40
CA GLY A 95 -9.60 15.60 -11.95
C GLY A 95 -9.77 14.15 -11.51
N VAL A 96 -9.94 13.22 -12.46
CA VAL A 96 -9.97 11.76 -12.20
C VAL A 96 -8.76 11.10 -12.86
N ALA A 97 -8.47 11.43 -14.12
CA ALA A 97 -7.39 10.83 -14.89
C ALA A 97 -6.01 11.02 -14.25
N GLY A 98 -5.69 12.22 -13.75
CA GLY A 98 -4.44 12.48 -13.04
C GLY A 98 -4.29 11.63 -11.76
N PRO A 99 -5.23 11.76 -10.79
CA PRO A 99 -5.21 11.00 -9.55
C PRO A 99 -5.21 9.48 -9.71
N GLU A 100 -5.98 8.94 -10.65
CA GLU A 100 -6.00 7.50 -10.93
C GLU A 100 -4.70 7.02 -11.58
N THR A 101 -4.11 7.84 -12.47
CA THR A 101 -2.79 7.55 -13.04
C THR A 101 -1.72 7.57 -11.96
N ALA A 102 -1.77 8.55 -11.04
CA ALA A 102 -0.83 8.65 -9.93
C ALA A 102 -0.94 7.46 -8.95
N ASN A 103 -2.16 6.99 -8.68
CA ASN A 103 -2.41 5.78 -7.88
C ASN A 103 -1.69 4.56 -8.49
N ASN A 104 -1.94 4.34 -9.78
CA ASN A 104 -1.40 3.17 -10.48
C ASN A 104 0.14 3.27 -10.63
N ALA A 105 0.65 4.46 -10.96
CA ALA A 105 2.08 4.71 -11.05
C ALA A 105 2.79 4.58 -9.69
N ALA A 106 2.17 4.99 -8.59
CA ALA A 106 2.72 4.79 -7.24
C ALA A 106 2.78 3.30 -6.86
N THR A 107 1.73 2.55 -7.18
CA THR A 107 1.67 1.11 -6.97
C THR A 107 2.80 0.40 -7.73
N ALA A 108 2.99 0.74 -9.01
CA ALA A 108 4.09 0.19 -9.81
C ALA A 108 5.48 0.66 -9.34
N GLY A 109 5.61 1.95 -8.99
CA GLY A 109 6.87 2.54 -8.52
C GLY A 109 7.41 1.89 -7.24
N GLY A 110 6.51 1.46 -6.33
CA GLY A 110 6.89 0.75 -5.11
C GLY A 110 7.60 -0.59 -5.33
N PHE A 111 7.45 -1.20 -6.51
CA PHE A 111 8.20 -2.42 -6.85
C PHE A 111 9.68 -2.14 -7.08
N VAL A 112 10.09 -0.92 -7.42
CA VAL A 112 11.49 -0.61 -7.72
C VAL A 112 12.36 -0.84 -6.47
N PRO A 113 12.12 -0.23 -5.29
CA PRO A 113 12.89 -0.52 -4.09
C PRO A 113 12.72 -1.96 -3.59
N LEU A 114 11.54 -2.55 -3.78
CA LEU A 114 11.29 -3.93 -3.36
C LEU A 114 12.18 -4.91 -4.15
N LEU A 115 12.16 -4.85 -5.48
CA LEU A 115 12.86 -5.82 -6.31
C LEU A 115 14.37 -5.56 -6.33
N THR A 116 14.80 -4.30 -6.26
CA THR A 116 16.21 -3.91 -6.37
C THR A 116 16.94 -3.87 -5.03
N LEU A 117 16.27 -3.47 -3.93
CA LEU A 117 16.89 -3.31 -2.61
C LEU A 117 16.33 -4.28 -1.56
N GLY A 118 15.23 -4.98 -1.86
CA GLY A 118 14.53 -5.80 -0.88
C GLY A 118 13.76 -4.99 0.16
N ILE A 119 13.49 -3.71 -0.12
CA ILE A 119 12.84 -2.78 0.82
C ILE A 119 11.40 -2.55 0.37
N PRO A 120 10.38 -3.05 1.11
CA PRO A 120 9.00 -2.82 0.77
C PRO A 120 8.59 -1.39 1.14
N THR A 121 7.89 -0.70 0.25
CA THR A 121 7.45 0.69 0.49
C THR A 121 6.10 0.80 1.19
N ASN A 122 5.31 -0.29 1.23
CA ASN A 122 4.03 -0.39 1.91
C ASN A 122 3.74 -1.83 2.38
N SER A 123 2.65 -2.05 3.10
CA SER A 123 2.31 -3.35 3.69
C SER A 123 1.95 -4.43 2.69
N VAL A 124 1.35 -4.07 1.54
CA VAL A 124 1.04 -5.03 0.47
C VAL A 124 2.34 -5.55 -0.13
N LEU A 125 3.32 -4.67 -0.36
CA LEU A 125 4.64 -5.05 -0.84
C LEU A 125 5.46 -5.80 0.22
N ALA A 126 5.25 -5.54 1.51
CA ALA A 126 5.84 -6.34 2.58
C ALA A 126 5.28 -7.77 2.58
N LEU A 127 3.97 -7.92 2.35
CA LEU A 127 3.36 -9.24 2.18
C LEU A 127 3.96 -9.98 0.97
N LEU A 128 4.15 -9.28 -0.15
CA LEU A 128 4.79 -9.84 -1.33
C LEU A 128 6.26 -10.22 -1.07
N LEU A 129 7.03 -9.37 -0.37
CA LEU A 129 8.40 -9.68 0.04
C LEU A 129 8.46 -11.00 0.81
N ALA A 130 7.61 -11.13 1.83
CA ALA A 130 7.56 -12.34 2.63
C ALA A 130 7.08 -13.55 1.80
N ALA A 131 6.13 -13.39 0.88
CA ALA A 131 5.71 -14.46 -0.02
C ALA A 131 6.86 -14.93 -0.93
N LEU A 132 7.65 -14.01 -1.50
CA LEU A 132 8.83 -14.34 -2.30
C LEU A 132 9.87 -15.09 -1.46
N MET A 133 10.14 -14.60 -0.24
CA MET A 133 11.09 -15.24 0.67
C MET A 133 10.64 -16.64 1.11
N LEU A 134 9.34 -16.85 1.35
CA LEU A 134 8.78 -18.17 1.64
C LEU A 134 9.00 -19.15 0.48
N HIS A 135 9.04 -18.65 -0.76
CA HIS A 135 9.36 -19.44 -1.95
C HIS A 135 10.87 -19.50 -2.26
N GLY A 136 11.73 -19.07 -1.33
CA GLY A 136 13.19 -19.09 -1.51
C GLY A 136 13.74 -18.00 -2.42
N VAL A 137 12.91 -17.05 -2.86
CA VAL A 137 13.33 -15.91 -3.67
C VAL A 137 13.61 -14.74 -2.74
N THR A 138 14.86 -14.28 -2.70
CA THR A 138 15.24 -13.10 -1.92
C THR A 138 15.37 -11.89 -2.85
N PRO A 139 14.46 -10.89 -2.77
CA PRO A 139 14.58 -9.65 -3.52
C PRO A 139 15.82 -8.85 -3.11
N GLY A 140 16.36 -8.04 -4.04
CA GLY A 140 17.60 -7.29 -3.85
C GLY A 140 18.45 -7.23 -5.11
N PRO A 141 19.68 -6.68 -5.04
CA PRO A 141 20.49 -6.40 -6.23
C PRO A 141 20.84 -7.66 -7.04
N LEU A 142 20.88 -8.81 -6.36
CA LEU A 142 21.18 -10.10 -6.96
C LEU A 142 19.97 -10.80 -7.57
N LEU A 143 18.75 -10.27 -7.40
CA LEU A 143 17.52 -10.89 -7.90
C LEU A 143 17.56 -11.07 -9.42
N LEU A 144 18.04 -10.05 -10.15
CA LEU A 144 18.16 -10.08 -11.61
C LEU A 144 19.14 -11.18 -12.08
N LEU A 145 20.18 -11.46 -11.29
CA LEU A 145 21.21 -12.45 -11.61
C LEU A 145 20.79 -13.88 -11.23
N LYS A 146 20.23 -14.05 -10.03
CA LYS A 146 19.87 -15.36 -9.48
C LYS A 146 18.50 -15.85 -9.95
N TRP A 147 17.56 -14.93 -10.13
CA TRP A 147 16.16 -15.22 -10.47
C TRP A 147 15.66 -14.35 -11.63
N PRO A 148 16.34 -14.33 -12.80
CA PRO A 148 15.95 -13.48 -13.93
C PRO A 148 14.52 -13.75 -14.41
N GLN A 149 14.09 -15.00 -14.36
CA GLN A 149 12.74 -15.42 -14.75
C GLN A 149 11.68 -14.83 -13.80
N VAL A 150 11.96 -14.76 -12.50
CA VAL A 150 11.04 -14.15 -11.52
C VAL A 150 11.03 -12.63 -11.72
N PHE A 151 12.19 -12.00 -11.90
CA PHE A 151 12.27 -10.56 -12.12
C PHE A 151 11.48 -10.13 -13.36
N TRP A 152 11.78 -10.72 -14.52
CA TRP A 152 11.09 -10.38 -15.77
C TRP A 152 9.65 -10.90 -15.77
N GLY A 153 9.36 -12.00 -15.09
CA GLY A 153 8.01 -12.52 -14.90
C GLY A 153 7.13 -11.54 -14.13
N VAL A 154 7.63 -10.94 -13.05
CA VAL A 154 6.91 -9.89 -12.31
C VAL A 154 6.66 -8.69 -13.21
N ILE A 155 7.68 -8.17 -13.91
CA ILE A 155 7.52 -7.02 -14.80
C ILE A 155 6.51 -7.32 -15.93
N ALA A 156 6.63 -8.47 -16.60
CA ALA A 156 5.70 -8.88 -17.65
C ALA A 156 4.27 -9.05 -17.09
N SER A 157 4.12 -9.63 -15.90
CA SER A 157 2.83 -9.78 -15.24
C SER A 157 2.18 -8.44 -14.90
N MET A 158 2.95 -7.38 -14.65
CA MET A 158 2.40 -6.05 -14.44
C MET A 158 1.79 -5.49 -15.74
N TYR A 159 2.47 -5.63 -16.88
CA TYR A 159 1.91 -5.20 -18.17
C TYR A 159 0.68 -6.02 -18.56
N ILE A 160 0.81 -7.35 -18.53
CA ILE A 160 -0.29 -8.27 -18.89
C ILE A 160 -1.45 -8.11 -17.91
N GLY A 161 -1.16 -8.05 -16.61
CA GLY A 161 -2.15 -7.87 -15.55
C GLY A 161 -2.92 -6.56 -15.68
N ASN A 162 -2.26 -5.44 -16.01
CA ASN A 162 -2.96 -4.17 -16.27
C ASN A 162 -3.84 -4.25 -17.52
N LEU A 163 -3.39 -4.92 -18.58
CA LEU A 163 -4.21 -5.15 -19.77
C LEU A 163 -5.44 -6.01 -19.43
N MET A 164 -5.24 -7.10 -18.69
CA MET A 164 -6.32 -7.97 -18.22
C MET A 164 -7.29 -7.21 -17.30
N LEU A 165 -6.78 -6.37 -16.40
CA LEU A 165 -7.60 -5.50 -15.56
C LEU A 165 -8.48 -4.59 -16.41
N LEU A 166 -7.97 -3.99 -17.48
CA LEU A 166 -8.78 -3.15 -18.37
C LEU A 166 -9.90 -3.98 -19.06
N VAL A 167 -9.54 -5.15 -19.61
CA VAL A 167 -10.47 -6.03 -20.31
C VAL A 167 -11.54 -6.60 -19.39
N LEU A 168 -11.21 -6.88 -18.12
CA LEU A 168 -12.15 -7.39 -17.13
C LEU A 168 -13.01 -6.28 -16.51
N ASN A 169 -12.41 -5.14 -16.14
CA ASN A 169 -13.14 -4.07 -15.44
C ASN A 169 -14.18 -3.37 -16.32
N LEU A 170 -13.89 -3.14 -17.61
CA LEU A 170 -14.81 -2.44 -18.51
C LEU A 170 -16.17 -3.15 -18.65
N PRO A 171 -16.24 -4.47 -18.93
CA PRO A 171 -17.52 -5.20 -18.95
C PRO A 171 -18.14 -5.40 -17.56
N LEU A 172 -17.32 -5.61 -16.53
CA LEU A 172 -17.80 -5.91 -15.17
C LEU A 172 -18.30 -4.69 -14.40
N ILE A 173 -18.08 -3.46 -14.90
CA ILE A 173 -18.49 -2.23 -14.22
C ILE A 173 -19.98 -2.22 -13.86
N GLY A 174 -20.84 -2.82 -14.69
CA GLY A 174 -22.27 -2.96 -14.39
C GLY A 174 -22.52 -3.80 -13.13
N ILE A 175 -21.77 -4.88 -12.95
CA ILE A 175 -21.83 -5.74 -11.76
C ILE A 175 -21.27 -5.00 -10.55
N PHE A 176 -20.14 -4.30 -10.69
CA PHE A 176 -19.56 -3.52 -9.58
C PHE A 176 -20.50 -2.42 -9.09
N VAL A 177 -21.17 -1.70 -10.00
CA VAL A 177 -22.17 -0.69 -9.63
C VAL A 177 -23.40 -1.33 -8.96
N GLN A 178 -23.81 -2.53 -9.39
CA GLN A 178 -24.88 -3.27 -8.71
C GLN A 178 -24.46 -3.75 -7.32
N LEU A 179 -23.20 -4.14 -7.14
CA LEU A 179 -22.67 -4.60 -5.86
C LEU A 179 -22.66 -3.49 -4.81
N LEU A 180 -22.46 -2.23 -5.22
CA LEU A 180 -22.63 -1.05 -4.36
C LEU A 180 -24.06 -0.85 -3.84
N ARG A 181 -25.07 -1.48 -4.48
CA ARG A 181 -26.47 -1.45 -4.03
C ARG A 181 -26.79 -2.56 -3.03
N VAL A 182 -25.92 -3.57 -2.90
CA VAL A 182 -26.12 -4.65 -1.94
C VAL A 182 -25.91 -4.07 -0.54
N PRO A 183 -26.87 -4.24 0.39
CA PRO A 183 -26.73 -3.70 1.73
C PRO A 183 -25.51 -4.32 2.40
N TYR A 184 -24.74 -3.48 3.09
CA TYR A 184 -23.52 -3.89 3.77
C TYR A 184 -23.76 -5.05 4.76
N SER A 185 -24.97 -5.13 5.33
CA SER A 185 -25.41 -6.23 6.21
C SER A 185 -25.46 -7.61 5.55
N LEU A 186 -25.61 -7.69 4.23
CA LEU A 186 -25.53 -8.95 3.47
C LEU A 186 -24.12 -9.20 2.92
N LEU A 187 -23.38 -8.13 2.60
CA LEU A 187 -22.03 -8.24 2.06
C LEU A 187 -21.03 -8.68 3.14
N SER A 188 -21.15 -8.14 4.35
CA SER A 188 -20.21 -8.40 5.44
C SER A 188 -20.14 -9.88 5.88
N PRO A 189 -21.25 -10.63 6.06
CA PRO A 189 -21.18 -12.03 6.45
C PRO A 189 -20.61 -12.91 5.34
N LEU A 190 -20.89 -12.59 4.07
CA LEU A 190 -20.32 -13.29 2.92
C LEU A 190 -18.80 -13.12 2.87
N ILE A 191 -18.30 -11.90 3.07
CA ILE A 191 -16.85 -11.64 3.10
C ILE A 191 -16.21 -12.40 4.27
N ILE A 192 -16.80 -12.35 5.47
CA ILE A 192 -16.30 -13.08 6.64
C ILE A 192 -16.24 -14.59 6.33
N MET A 193 -17.29 -15.15 5.74
CA MET A 193 -17.32 -16.56 5.34
C MET A 193 -16.18 -16.90 4.38
N PHE A 194 -15.96 -16.11 3.32
CA PHE A 194 -14.87 -16.34 2.37
C PHE A 194 -13.50 -16.19 3.00
N VAL A 195 -13.31 -15.24 3.92
CA VAL A 195 -12.04 -15.06 4.62
C VAL A 195 -11.73 -16.25 5.53
N LEU A 196 -12.71 -16.75 6.29
CA LEU A 196 -12.52 -17.91 7.16
C LEU A 196 -12.31 -19.19 6.35
N LEU A 197 -13.04 -19.35 5.23
CA LEU A 197 -12.87 -20.49 4.33
C LEU A 197 -11.52 -20.44 3.62
N GLY A 198 -11.04 -19.26 3.21
CA GLY A 198 -9.71 -19.05 2.66
C GLY A 198 -8.61 -19.35 3.68
N ALA A 199 -8.76 -18.91 4.93
CA ALA A 199 -7.82 -19.22 6.00
C ALA A 199 -7.74 -20.72 6.29
N TYR A 200 -8.89 -21.42 6.30
CA TYR A 200 -8.94 -22.86 6.48
C TYR A 200 -8.36 -23.62 5.27
N GLY A 201 -8.72 -23.22 4.05
CA GLY A 201 -8.42 -23.97 2.82
C GLY A 201 -6.95 -24.02 2.43
N LEU A 202 -6.09 -23.16 2.99
CA LEU A 202 -4.66 -23.15 2.68
C LEU A 202 -3.90 -24.32 3.32
N ASN A 203 -4.18 -24.61 4.59
CA ASN A 203 -3.47 -25.65 5.35
C ASN A 203 -4.41 -26.69 5.96
N ASN A 204 -5.72 -26.63 5.67
CA ASN A 204 -6.78 -27.40 6.35
C ASN A 204 -6.66 -27.33 7.88
N SER A 205 -6.27 -26.16 8.40
CA SER A 205 -5.93 -25.97 9.81
C SER A 205 -6.94 -25.06 10.49
N ILE A 206 -7.58 -25.57 11.54
CA ILE A 206 -8.47 -24.74 12.38
C ILE A 206 -7.69 -23.69 13.18
N ALA A 207 -6.41 -23.93 13.45
CA ALA A 207 -5.54 -22.97 14.12
C ALA A 207 -5.35 -21.70 13.27
N ASP A 208 -5.27 -21.83 11.94
CA ASP A 208 -5.19 -20.68 11.04
C ASP A 208 -6.47 -19.85 11.06
N VAL A 209 -7.63 -20.49 11.23
CA VAL A 209 -8.92 -19.81 11.40
C VAL A 209 -8.93 -19.00 12.69
N PHE A 210 -8.52 -19.60 13.81
CA PHE A 210 -8.43 -18.88 15.09
C PHE A 210 -7.42 -17.73 15.06
N MET A 211 -6.25 -17.92 14.42
CA MET A 211 -5.29 -16.83 14.21
C MET A 211 -5.90 -15.70 13.37
N THR A 212 -6.61 -16.02 12.30
CA THR A 212 -7.27 -15.04 11.44
C THR A 212 -8.30 -14.24 12.23
N LEU A 213 -9.11 -14.89 13.06
CA LEU A 213 -10.07 -14.22 13.94
C LEU A 213 -9.38 -13.31 14.96
N PHE A 214 -8.32 -13.80 15.61
CA PHE A 214 -7.52 -13.01 16.56
C PHE A 214 -6.96 -11.74 15.91
N PHE A 215 -6.32 -11.87 14.75
CA PHE A 215 -5.81 -10.73 14.00
C PHE A 215 -6.93 -9.83 13.44
N GLY A 216 -8.11 -10.39 13.18
CA GLY A 216 -9.32 -9.62 12.85
C GLY A 216 -9.76 -8.68 13.96
N VAL A 217 -9.86 -9.22 15.19
CA VAL A 217 -10.18 -8.41 16.37
C VAL A 217 -9.07 -7.39 16.64
N LEU A 218 -7.80 -7.77 16.51
CA LEU A 218 -6.69 -6.83 16.68
C LEU A 218 -6.72 -5.70 15.65
N GLY A 219 -6.98 -6.02 14.38
CA GLY A 219 -7.08 -5.02 13.30
C GLY A 219 -8.23 -4.06 13.52
N TYR A 220 -9.36 -4.57 14.00
CA TYR A 220 -10.50 -3.77 14.42
C TYR A 220 -10.14 -2.79 15.55
N LEU A 221 -9.49 -3.27 16.61
CA LEU A 221 -9.07 -2.42 17.73
C LEU A 221 -8.08 -1.34 17.29
N LEU A 222 -7.08 -1.69 16.48
CA LEU A 222 -6.12 -0.72 15.94
C LEU A 222 -6.83 0.42 15.22
N LYS A 223 -7.76 0.09 14.32
CA LYS A 223 -8.54 1.09 13.58
C LYS A 223 -9.42 1.94 14.48
N ARG A 224 -10.07 1.31 15.47
CA ARG A 224 -10.89 2.02 16.46
C ARG A 224 -10.10 3.08 17.22
N PHE A 225 -8.83 2.81 17.51
CA PHE A 225 -7.92 3.77 18.15
C PHE A 225 -7.15 4.65 17.14
N SER A 226 -7.55 4.67 15.87
CA SER A 226 -6.90 5.42 14.79
C SER A 226 -5.44 5.04 14.52
N PHE A 227 -5.05 3.81 14.86
CA PHE A 227 -3.78 3.22 14.44
C PHE A 227 -3.93 2.53 13.09
N GLU A 228 -2.97 2.76 12.20
CA GLU A 228 -2.89 2.05 10.94
C GLU A 228 -2.40 0.61 11.17
N PRO A 229 -3.09 -0.43 10.66
CA PRO A 229 -2.59 -1.81 10.72
C PRO A 229 -1.34 -2.06 9.85
N ALA A 230 -1.09 -1.16 8.91
CA ALA A 230 -0.03 -1.25 7.92
C ALA A 230 1.39 -1.42 8.53
N PRO A 231 1.82 -0.56 9.48
CA PRO A 231 3.08 -0.72 10.21
C PRO A 231 3.27 -2.07 10.90
N LEU A 232 2.20 -2.68 11.43
CA LEU A 232 2.29 -3.97 12.12
C LEU A 232 2.74 -5.10 11.18
N VAL A 233 2.16 -5.14 9.98
CA VAL A 233 2.52 -6.11 8.94
C VAL A 233 3.96 -5.90 8.48
N LEU A 234 4.34 -4.64 8.31
CA LEU A 234 5.70 -4.28 7.94
C LEU A 234 6.70 -4.74 9.00
N ALA A 235 6.41 -4.51 10.29
CA ALA A 235 7.24 -4.97 11.41
C ALA A 235 7.30 -6.50 11.51
N PHE A 236 6.18 -7.19 11.28
CA PHE A 236 6.12 -8.66 11.32
C PHE A 236 7.01 -9.29 10.24
N VAL A 237 7.06 -8.70 9.05
CA VAL A 237 7.90 -9.18 7.95
C VAL A 237 9.36 -8.78 8.14
N LEU A 238 9.62 -7.51 8.44
CA LEU A 238 10.99 -6.97 8.51
C LEU A 238 11.71 -7.31 9.82
N GLY A 239 10.98 -7.53 10.93
CA GLY A 239 11.56 -7.80 12.24
C GLY A 239 12.50 -9.02 12.23
N PRO A 240 12.03 -10.21 11.81
CA PRO A 240 12.88 -11.40 11.71
C PRO A 240 14.07 -11.19 10.76
N MET A 241 13.89 -10.45 9.67
CA MET A 241 14.98 -10.13 8.74
C MET A 241 16.03 -9.24 9.40
N MET A 242 15.59 -8.22 10.13
CA MET A 242 16.45 -7.31 10.86
C MET A 242 17.25 -8.06 11.93
N GLU A 243 16.59 -8.89 12.74
CA GLU A 243 17.23 -9.69 13.77
C GLU A 243 18.25 -10.67 13.19
N LEU A 244 17.89 -11.37 12.11
CA LEU A 244 18.79 -12.29 11.42
C LEU A 244 20.03 -11.57 10.88
N ASN A 245 19.83 -10.41 10.23
CA ASN A 245 20.94 -9.65 9.66
C ASN A 245 21.81 -9.01 10.76
N LEU A 246 21.20 -8.54 11.85
CA LEU A 246 21.93 -8.05 13.02
C LEU A 246 22.81 -9.14 13.62
N ASN A 247 22.24 -10.33 13.87
CA ASN A 247 22.97 -11.47 14.39
C ASN A 247 24.12 -11.89 13.47
N LYS A 248 23.87 -11.97 12.15
CA LYS A 248 24.93 -12.25 11.16
C LYS A 248 26.06 -11.23 11.19
N SER A 249 25.72 -9.94 11.28
CA SER A 249 26.72 -8.88 11.41
C SER A 249 27.53 -9.01 12.70
N LEU A 250 26.88 -9.21 13.86
CA LEU A 250 27.57 -9.37 15.14
C LEU A 250 28.50 -10.58 15.15
N ILE A 251 28.08 -11.71 14.57
CA ILE A 251 28.92 -12.91 14.41
C ILE A 251 30.13 -12.60 13.51
N MET A 252 29.91 -11.95 12.36
CA MET A 252 30.99 -11.60 11.43
C MET A 252 32.03 -10.67 12.05
N PHE A 253 31.63 -9.79 12.98
CA PHE A 253 32.54 -8.87 13.67
C PHE A 253 33.15 -9.42 14.96
N GLY A 254 32.80 -10.65 15.37
CA GLY A 254 33.43 -11.37 16.49
C GLY A 254 33.31 -10.68 17.86
N THR A 255 32.50 -9.63 17.98
CA THR A 255 32.32 -8.83 19.19
C THR A 255 30.86 -8.46 19.34
N ALA A 256 30.29 -8.63 20.54
CA ALA A 256 28.95 -8.15 20.88
C ALA A 256 28.90 -6.61 21.03
N ASN A 257 29.83 -5.86 20.42
CA ASN A 257 29.98 -4.43 20.62
C ASN A 257 29.24 -3.63 19.52
N PRO A 258 28.12 -2.95 19.85
CA PRO A 258 27.33 -2.20 18.87
C PRO A 258 28.04 -0.96 18.30
N VAL A 259 29.16 -0.51 18.91
CA VAL A 259 29.90 0.69 18.49
C VAL A 259 30.41 0.57 17.05
N TYR A 260 30.65 -0.64 16.55
CA TYR A 260 31.11 -0.87 15.17
C TYR A 260 30.11 -0.44 14.09
N PHE A 261 28.80 -0.39 14.41
CA PHE A 261 27.80 0.14 13.47
C PHE A 261 27.94 1.65 13.25
N PHE A 262 28.49 2.39 14.21
CA PHE A 262 28.77 3.82 14.11
C PHE A 262 30.14 4.10 13.48
N ALA A 263 31.11 3.18 13.64
CA ALA A 263 32.45 3.33 13.09
C ALA A 263 32.52 3.15 11.55
N ARG A 264 31.54 2.49 10.95
CA ARG A 264 31.48 2.30 9.49
C ARG A 264 30.82 3.51 8.82
N PRO A 265 31.47 4.16 7.83
CA PRO A 265 30.97 5.42 7.26
C PRO A 265 29.56 5.29 6.66
N ILE A 266 29.27 4.20 5.94
CA ILE A 266 27.94 3.98 5.33
C ILE A 266 26.89 3.73 6.42
N SER A 267 27.15 2.79 7.33
CA SER A 267 26.21 2.45 8.42
C SER A 267 25.98 3.64 9.36
N GLY A 268 27.04 4.35 9.73
CA GLY A 268 26.98 5.53 10.59
C GLY A 268 26.17 6.67 9.96
N VAL A 269 26.37 6.94 8.65
CA VAL A 269 25.56 7.95 7.94
C VAL A 269 24.09 7.53 7.88
N LEU A 270 23.80 6.26 7.56
CA LEU A 270 22.42 5.77 7.52
C LEU A 270 21.74 5.81 8.89
N LEU A 271 22.44 5.43 9.95
CA LEU A 271 21.93 5.51 11.32
C LEU A 271 21.73 6.96 11.77
N ALA A 272 22.66 7.87 11.44
CA ALA A 272 22.51 9.29 11.73
C ALA A 272 21.31 9.89 10.99
N LEU A 273 21.10 9.54 9.71
CA LEU A 273 19.92 9.95 8.94
C LEU A 273 18.63 9.38 9.54
N ALA A 274 18.61 8.10 9.91
CA ALA A 274 17.46 7.49 10.57
C ALA A 274 17.13 8.21 11.88
N PHE A 275 18.14 8.49 12.70
CA PHE A 275 17.97 9.22 13.96
C PHE A 275 17.50 10.65 13.72
N ALA A 276 18.02 11.34 12.70
CA ALA A 276 17.58 12.68 12.34
C ALA A 276 16.11 12.70 11.87
N VAL A 277 15.69 11.73 11.05
CA VAL A 277 14.30 11.60 10.58
C VAL A 277 13.35 11.30 11.74
N LEU A 278 13.74 10.44 12.69
CA LEU A 278 12.94 10.13 13.87
C LEU A 278 12.90 11.28 14.88
N ALA A 279 14.01 12.00 15.04
CA ALA A 279 14.13 13.14 15.94
C ALA A 279 13.44 14.40 15.39
N PHE A 280 13.33 14.56 14.07
CA PHE A 280 12.78 15.76 13.45
C PHE A 280 11.32 16.07 13.86
N PRO A 281 10.37 15.10 13.85
CA PRO A 281 9.02 15.32 14.39
C PRO A 281 9.03 15.70 15.87
N LEU A 282 9.89 15.05 16.67
CA LEU A 282 9.99 15.28 18.11
C LEU A 282 10.54 16.68 18.43
N LEU A 283 11.61 17.10 17.73
CA LEU A 283 12.21 18.43 17.84
C LEU A 283 11.25 19.51 17.38
N ARG A 284 10.46 19.28 16.31
CA ARG A 284 9.40 20.21 15.89
C ARG A 284 8.27 20.30 16.90
N TRP A 285 7.87 19.19 17.51
CA TRP A 285 6.86 19.19 18.57
C TRP A 285 7.35 19.93 19.83
N LEU A 286 8.59 19.71 20.25
CA LEU A 286 9.22 20.44 21.36
C LEU A 286 9.38 21.93 21.04
N GLY A 287 9.81 22.28 19.83
CA GLY A 287 9.95 23.67 19.38
C GLY A 287 8.60 24.40 19.30
N ARG A 288 7.52 23.72 18.88
CA ARG A 288 6.15 24.26 18.90
C ARG A 288 5.56 24.38 20.31
N ARG A 289 6.11 23.67 21.30
CA ARG A 289 5.75 23.84 22.71
C ARG A 289 6.56 24.92 23.41
N ALA A 290 7.81 25.12 22.99
CA ALA A 290 8.68 26.20 23.45
C ALA A 290 8.25 27.57 22.90
N ALA A 291 7.74 27.61 21.67
CA ALA A 291 6.94 28.73 21.16
C ALA A 291 5.51 28.60 21.73
N GLY A 292 5.28 29.12 22.94
CA GLY A 292 3.96 29.11 23.59
C GLY A 292 2.84 29.71 22.70
N PRO A 293 1.55 29.51 23.06
CA PRO A 293 0.43 30.07 22.30
C PRO A 293 0.48 31.61 22.39
N GLY A 294 1.01 32.27 21.36
CA GLY A 294 1.07 33.73 21.32
C GLY A 294 1.51 34.24 19.94
N GLY A 295 0.55 34.81 19.21
CA GLY A 295 0.73 35.48 17.91
C GLY A 295 -0.44 35.24 16.99
#